data_AF-A0A7C6UT51-F1
#
_entry.id   AF-A0A7C6UT51-F1
#
_cell.length_a   1.000
_cell.length_b   1.000
_cell.length_c   1.000
_cell.angle_alpha   90.00
_cell.angle_beta   90.00
_cell.angle_gamma   90.00
#
_symmetry.space_group_name_H-M   'P 1'
#
loop_
_entity.id
_entity.type
_entity.pdbx_description
1 polymer ?
#
loop_
_entity_poly.entity_id
_entity_poly.type
_entity_poly.pdbx_seq_one_letter_code
_entity_poly.pdbx_strand_id
1 'polypeptide(L)' 'VTSNLQFGEWNTVFGDNRLTSAIIDRLIHHAHIMTFTGESYRLRNALSANILKK' A
#
# COMPACT_ATOMS: atom_id res chain seq x y z
N VAL A 1 2.67 -6.98 -6.34
CA VAL A 1 1.99 -6.91 -5.03
C VAL A 1 1.64 -5.47 -4.74
N THR A 2 0.48 -5.17 -4.16
CA THR A 2 0.08 -3.82 -3.73
C THR A 2 -0.09 -3.80 -2.22
N SER A 3 0.45 -2.80 -1.55
CA SER A 3 0.35 -2.64 -0.09
C SER A 3 0.15 -1.16 0.23
N ASN A 4 -0.68 -0.87 1.23
CA ASN A 4 -0.78 0.45 1.85
C ASN A 4 0.15 0.60 3.07
N LEU A 5 0.84 -0.46 3.47
CA LEU A 5 1.82 -0.47 4.55
C LEU A 5 3.23 -0.38 3.97
N GLN A 6 4.09 0.39 4.65
CA GLN A 6 5.51 0.43 4.39
C GLN A 6 6.17 -0.89 4.81
N PHE A 7 7.28 -1.27 4.18
CA PHE A 7 7.95 -2.55 4.47
C PHE A 7 8.30 -2.75 5.94
N GLY A 8 8.68 -1.69 6.67
CA GLY A 8 8.95 -1.78 8.11
C GLY A 8 7.72 -2.17 8.95
N GLU A 9 6.52 -1.90 8.45
CA GLU A 9 5.26 -2.22 9.13
C GLU A 9 4.80 -3.66 8.87
N TRP A 10 5.41 -4.37 7.91
CA TRP A 10 4.99 -5.72 7.55
C TRP A 10 5.21 -6.74 8.67
N ASN A 11 6.10 -6.44 9.63
CA ASN A 11 6.26 -7.28 10.82
C ASN A 11 4.97 -7.34 11.66
N THR A 12 4.10 -6.32 11.59
CA THR A 12 2.79 -6.35 12.27
C THR A 12 1.84 -7.39 11.65
N VAL A 13 2.07 -7.76 10.39
CA VAL A 13 1.27 -8.73 9.64
C VAL A 13 1.86 -10.14 9.79
N PHE A 14 3.18 -10.28 9.66
CA PHE A 14 3.85 -11.58 9.65
C PHE A 14 4.36 -12.04 11.04
N GLY A 15 4.43 -11.14 12.02
CA GLY A 15 4.68 -11.45 13.44
C GLY A 15 6.13 -11.79 13.82
N ASP A 16 6.95 -12.25 12.88
CA ASP A 16 8.37 -12.54 13.10
C ASP A 16 9.27 -11.67 12.22
N ASN A 17 10.21 -10.96 12.84
CA ASN A 17 11.04 -9.97 12.15
C ASN A 17 12.02 -10.61 11.16
N ARG A 18 12.55 -11.80 11.47
CA ARG A 18 13.51 -12.50 10.60
C ARG A 18 12.81 -13.04 9.36
N LEU A 19 11.66 -13.67 9.55
CA LEU A 19 10.82 -14.19 8.48
C LEU A 19 10.31 -13.05 7.60
N THR A 20 9.83 -11.96 8.20
CA THR A 20 9.38 -10.75 7.48
C THR A 20 10.48 -10.21 6.57
N SER A 21 11.69 -10.05 7.12
CA SER A 21 12.84 -9.55 6.36
C SER A 21 13.20 -10.48 5.21
N ALA A 22 13.21 -11.80 5.43
CA ALA A 22 13.51 -12.77 4.39
C ALA A 22 12.45 -12.82 3.27
N ILE A 23 11.17 -12.57 3.60
CA ILE A 23 10.09 -12.47 2.61
C ILE A 23 10.26 -11.19 1.78
N ILE A 24 10.47 -10.04 2.44
CA ILE A 24 10.66 -8.76 1.76
C ILE A 24 11.84 -8.85 0.81
N ASP A 25 12.99 -9.36 1.26
CA ASP A 25 14.20 -9.53 0.46
C ASP A 25 13.94 -10.30 -0.84
N ARG A 26 13.31 -11.48 -0.74
CA ARG A 26 12.95 -12.30 -1.91
C ARG A 26 11.93 -11.62 -2.82
N LEU A 27 10.97 -10.89 -2.24
CA LEU A 27 9.94 -10.20 -3.00
C LEU A 27 10.51 -9.03 -3.81
N ILE A 28 11.44 -8.28 -3.25
CA ILE A 28 12.01 -7.09 -3.90
C ILE A 28 13.16 -7.41 -4.85
N HIS A 29 13.82 -8.57 -4.73
CA HIS A 29 15.02 -8.94 -5.49
C HIS A 29 14.90 -8.77 -7.01
N HIS A 30 13.72 -9.03 -7.57
CA HIS A 30 13.43 -8.86 -9.01
C HIS A 30 12.20 -7.99 -9.26
N ALA A 31 11.85 -7.11 -8.32
CA ALA A 31 10.69 -6.24 -8.45
C ALA A 31 11.07 -4.78 -8.67
N HIS A 32 10.18 -4.04 -9.31
CA HIS A 32 10.22 -2.59 -9.34
C HIS A 32 9.30 -2.03 -8.26
N ILE A 33 9.83 -1.18 -7.38
CA ILE A 33 9.07 -0.55 -6.32
C ILE A 33 8.47 0.75 -6.87
N MET A 34 7.14 0.82 -6.91
CA MET A 34 6.40 2.02 -7.28
C MET A 34 5.66 2.56 -6.06
N THR A 35 6.00 3.77 -5.65
CA THR A 35 5.33 4.48 -4.55
C THR A 35 4.23 5.36 -5.13
N PHE A 36 3.01 5.22 -4.59
CA PHE A 36 1.86 6.01 -4.99
C PHE A 36 1.52 7.02 -3.90
N THR A 37 1.36 8.28 -4.30
CA THR A 37 0.87 9.36 -3.44
C THR A 37 -0.30 10.07 -4.11
N GLY A 38 -1.12 10.76 -3.32
CA GLY A 38 -2.24 11.54 -3.81
C GLY A 38 -3.56 11.15 -3.16
N GLU A 39 -4.62 11.87 -3.56
CA GLU A 39 -5.95 11.69 -3.00
C GLU A 39 -6.62 10.39 -3.47
N SER A 40 -7.46 9.83 -2.60
CA SER A 40 -8.28 8.68 -2.94
C SER A 40 -9.20 8.99 -4.11
N TYR A 41 -9.04 8.25 -5.20
CA TYR A 41 -9.92 8.35 -6.38
C TYR A 41 -11.40 8.12 -6.01
N ARG A 42 -11.66 7.22 -5.05
CA ARG A 42 -13.01 6.97 -4.53
C ARG A 42 -13.58 8.17 -3.80
N LEU A 43 -12.76 8.83 -2.98
CA LEU A 43 -13.16 10.03 -2.25
C LEU A 43 -13.49 11.16 -3.23
N ARG A 44 -12.61 11.40 -4.20
CA ARG A 44 -12.84 12.41 -5.24
C ARG A 44 -14.14 12.16 -5.99
N ASN A 45 -14.38 10.92 -6.43
CA ASN A 45 -15.61 10.57 -7.13
C ASN A 45 -16.86 10.74 -6.24
N ALA A 46 -16.78 10.37 -4.96
CA ALA A 46 -17.87 10.54 -4.01
C ALA A 46 -18.20 12.03 -3.80
N LEU A 47 -17.18 12.88 -3.67
CA LEU A 47 -17.35 14.33 -3.55
C LEU A 47 -17.96 14.92 -4.81
N SER A 48 -17.47 14.57 -6.01
CA SER A 48 -18.02 15.03 -7.28
C SER A 48 -19.48 14.60 -7.46
N ALA A 49 -19.81 13.35 -7.14
CA ALA A 49 -21.19 12.87 -7.20
C ALA A 49 -22.12 13.56 -6.20
N ASN A 50 -21.61 13.95 -5.03
CA ASN A 50 -22.38 14.67 -4.03
C ASN A 50 -22.59 16.15 -4.40
N ILE A 51 -21.62 16.77 -5.09
CA ILE A 51 -21.74 18.12 -5.64
C ILE A 51 -22.79 18.17 -6.75
N LEU A 52 -22.86 17.16 -7.61
CA LEU A 52 -23.88 17.08 -8.68
C LEU A 52 -25.30 16.78 -8.19
N LYS A 53 -25.45 16.34 -6.93
CA LYS A 53 -26.76 16.07 -6.30
C LYS A 53 -27.32 17.26 -5.51
N LYS A 54 -26.60 18.38 -5.47
CA LYS A 54 -27.00 19.60 -4.76
C LYS A 54 -27.45 20.65 -5.77
#